data_AF-A0A1S4BME3-F1
#
_entry.id   AF-A0A1S4BME3-F1
#
_cell.length_a   1.000
_cell.length_b   1.000
_cell.length_c   1.000
_cell.angle_alpha   90.00
_cell.angle_beta   90.00
_cell.angle_gamma   90.00
#
_symmetry.space_group_name_H-M   'P 1'
#
loop_
_entity.id
_entity.type
_entity.pdbx_description
1 polymer ?
#
loop_
_entity_poly.entity_id
_entity_poly.type
_entity_poly.pdbx_seq_one_letter_code
_entity_poly.pdbx_strand_id
1 'polypeptide(L)'
;MVSSEHNLELCRSPTRDEVKALVFALSGKSASGPDGFTGFVKGRSIFENILLTQEIVTDIRLRGKPANVVIKLDMEKAYDRVSWKYSMHVLRKMGFAECFINIVWNLLANSWYLVLINGQVSGFFHSTRGFKQEDPLSLTLFILSAEVLPRSLNKLFEDKRFKGFGMPKWTYLLNHLAYADNTIIFASADPYSLEKIIEVLPKYEHTFGQMINKAKSSFICMLM
;
A
#
# COMPACT_ATOMS: atom_id res chain seq x y z
N MET A 1 -0.81 11.37 -12.43
CA MET A 1 -0.26 10.43 -13.44
C MET A 1 1.16 10.86 -13.75
N VAL A 2 2.03 9.93 -14.18
CA VAL A 2 3.43 10.21 -14.52
C VAL A 2 3.50 11.01 -15.83
N SER A 3 4.32 12.05 -15.88
CA SER A 3 4.48 12.90 -17.07
C SER A 3 5.49 12.30 -18.05
N SER A 4 5.47 12.78 -19.31
CA SER A 4 6.45 12.39 -20.32
C SER A 4 7.89 12.76 -19.94
N GLU A 5 8.07 13.89 -19.25
CA GLU A 5 9.37 14.34 -18.75
C GLU A 5 9.92 13.39 -17.68
N HIS A 6 9.09 12.99 -16.69
CA HIS A 6 9.49 11.98 -15.70
C HIS A 6 9.87 10.65 -16.36
N ASN A 7 9.13 10.23 -17.40
CA ASN A 7 9.46 9.01 -18.13
C ASN A 7 10.79 9.13 -18.90
N LEU A 8 11.10 10.30 -19.47
CA LEU A 8 12.37 10.53 -20.15
C LEU A 8 13.55 10.38 -19.19
N GLU A 9 13.42 10.95 -17.99
CA GLU A 9 14.43 10.82 -16.93
C GLU A 9 14.60 9.37 -16.47
N LEU A 10 13.50 8.67 -16.19
CA LEU A 10 13.52 7.26 -15.77
C LEU A 10 14.07 6.30 -16.84
N CYS A 11 13.90 6.61 -18.12
CA CYS A 11 14.49 5.84 -19.22
C CYS A 11 15.94 6.19 -19.51
N ARG A 12 16.48 7.29 -18.95
CA ARG A 12 17.84 7.73 -19.24
C ARG A 12 18.83 6.71 -18.67
N SER A 13 19.87 6.40 -19.45
CA SER A 13 21.01 5.67 -18.89
C SER A 13 21.70 6.52 -17.82
N PRO A 14 21.99 5.96 -16.63
CA PRO A 14 22.70 6.70 -15.60
C PRO A 14 24.12 7.01 -16.06
N THR A 15 24.61 8.18 -15.66
CA THR A 15 25.99 8.59 -15.93
C THR A 15 26.97 7.80 -15.06
N ARG A 16 28.24 7.74 -15.49
CA ARG A 16 29.29 7.08 -14.69
C ARG A 16 29.45 7.70 -13.31
N ASP A 17 29.29 9.02 -13.20
CA ASP A 17 29.43 9.73 -11.92
C ASP A 17 28.27 9.42 -10.97
N GLU A 18 27.03 9.33 -11.48
CA GLU A 18 25.87 8.89 -10.70
C GLU A 18 26.07 7.46 -10.17
N VAL A 19 26.49 6.54 -11.04
CA VAL A 19 26.77 5.15 -10.64
C VAL A 19 27.90 5.10 -9.61
N LYS A 20 28.97 5.86 -9.82
CA LYS A 20 30.11 5.93 -8.91
C LYS A 20 29.68 6.43 -7.54
N ALA A 21 28.98 7.55 -7.48
CA ALA A 21 28.48 8.12 -6.22
C ALA A 21 27.61 7.12 -5.45
N LEU A 22 26.71 6.41 -6.14
CA LEU A 22 25.82 5.43 -5.53
C LEU A 22 26.58 4.22 -4.99
N VAL A 23 27.52 3.66 -5.77
CA VAL A 23 28.35 2.52 -5.35
C VAL A 23 29.21 2.86 -4.13
N PHE A 24 29.80 4.06 -4.09
CA PHE A 24 30.61 4.50 -2.95
C PHE A 24 29.79 4.92 -1.73
N ALA A 25 28.48 5.18 -1.90
CA ALA A 25 27.55 5.42 -0.79
C ALA A 25 27.03 4.12 -0.15
N LEU A 26 27.13 2.97 -0.84
CA LEU A 26 26.78 1.66 -0.28
C LEU A 26 27.88 1.20 0.70
N SER A 27 27.70 1.46 1.99
CA SER A 27 28.60 0.95 3.03
C SER A 27 28.28 -0.51 3.38
N GLY A 28 29.24 -1.27 3.90
CA GLY A 28 29.02 -2.66 4.36
C GLY A 28 28.04 -2.82 5.54
N LYS A 29 27.57 -1.70 6.12
CA LYS A 29 26.48 -1.63 7.11
C LYS A 29 25.17 -1.06 6.53
N SER A 30 25.14 -0.71 5.24
CA SER A 30 23.97 -0.16 4.54
C SER A 30 22.91 -1.20 4.16
N ALA A 31 22.87 -2.34 4.87
CA ALA A 31 21.60 -3.07 4.96
C ALA A 31 20.59 -2.05 5.50
N SER A 32 19.45 -1.89 4.83
CA SER A 32 18.44 -0.93 5.27
C SER A 32 17.74 -1.51 6.50
N GLY A 33 18.45 -1.53 7.62
CA GLY A 33 17.89 -1.83 8.92
C GLY A 33 16.77 -0.85 9.28
N PRO A 34 16.07 -1.10 10.40
CA PRO A 34 14.73 -0.58 10.72
C PRO A 34 14.61 0.95 10.79
N ASP A 35 15.72 1.65 10.76
CA ASP A 35 15.91 3.09 10.89
C ASP A 35 16.18 3.80 9.54
N GLY A 36 16.21 3.04 8.44
CA GLY A 36 16.74 3.47 7.14
C GLY A 36 15.74 3.92 6.07
N PHE A 37 14.44 4.04 6.34
CA PHE A 37 13.52 4.80 5.48
C PHE A 37 12.42 5.41 6.33
N THR A 38 12.47 6.72 6.54
CA THR A 38 11.27 7.49 6.85
C THR A 38 10.37 7.42 5.62
N GLY A 39 9.60 6.33 5.51
CA GLY A 39 8.54 6.13 4.54
C GLY A 39 7.42 7.13 4.78
N PHE A 40 7.69 8.40 4.52
CA PHE A 40 6.74 9.48 4.62
C PHE A 40 6.62 10.07 3.23
N VAL A 41 5.51 9.74 2.58
CA VAL A 41 4.96 10.63 1.55
C VAL A 41 4.89 12.01 2.20
N LYS A 42 5.63 12.98 1.64
CA LYS A 42 5.69 14.37 2.13
C LYS A 42 4.26 14.88 2.36
N GLY A 43 3.91 15.21 3.61
CA GLY A 43 2.56 15.67 4.00
C GLY A 43 1.61 14.61 4.55
N ARG A 44 2.08 13.39 4.87
CA ARG A 44 1.30 12.36 5.59
C ARG A 44 2.04 11.94 6.86
N SER A 45 1.98 12.73 7.92
CA SER A 45 2.58 12.33 9.19
C SER A 45 1.81 11.16 9.81
N ILE A 46 2.51 10.08 10.18
CA ILE A 46 1.96 8.98 10.99
C ILE A 46 1.31 9.55 12.27
N PHE A 47 1.92 10.59 12.86
CA PHE A 47 1.39 11.23 14.05
C PHE A 47 0.05 11.92 13.79
N GLU A 48 -0.09 12.62 12.66
CA GLU A 48 -1.36 13.24 12.24
C GLU A 48 -2.42 12.17 11.96
N ASN A 49 -2.06 11.06 11.32
CA ASN A 49 -2.98 9.94 11.08
C ASN A 49 -3.44 9.28 12.39
N ILE A 50 -2.56 9.13 13.38
CA ILE A 50 -2.89 8.61 14.71
C ILE A 50 -3.83 9.58 15.43
N LEU A 51 -3.50 10.88 15.45
CA LEU A 51 -4.30 11.90 16.11
C LEU A 51 -5.70 12.01 15.48
N LEU A 52 -5.77 12.02 14.15
CA LEU A 52 -7.01 12.02 13.38
C LEU A 52 -7.85 10.77 13.68
N THR A 53 -7.21 9.59 13.74
CA THR A 53 -7.91 8.34 14.10
C THR A 53 -8.47 8.40 15.52
N GLN A 54 -7.70 8.92 16.49
CA GLN A 54 -8.14 9.06 17.88
C GLN A 54 -9.31 10.03 18.01
N GLU A 55 -9.24 11.17 17.33
CA GLU A 55 -10.31 12.17 17.31
C GLU A 55 -11.58 11.57 16.70
N ILE A 56 -11.47 10.87 15.57
CA ILE A 56 -12.61 10.23 14.91
C ILE A 56 -13.20 9.12 15.78
N VAL A 57 -12.39 8.26 16.37
CA VAL A 57 -12.88 7.22 17.28
C VAL A 57 -13.58 7.82 18.50
N THR A 58 -13.12 8.98 18.97
CA THR A 58 -13.76 9.71 20.08
C THR A 58 -15.07 10.37 19.65
N ASP A 59 -15.13 10.99 18.47
CA ASP A 59 -16.33 11.65 17.95
C ASP A 59 -17.44 10.64 17.60
N ILE A 60 -17.08 9.47 17.05
CA ILE A 60 -18.04 8.38 16.79
C ILE A 60 -18.70 7.91 18.11
N ARG A 61 -18.03 8.03 19.26
CA ARG A 61 -18.56 7.62 20.58
C ARG A 61 -19.61 8.57 21.14
N LEU A 62 -19.87 9.70 20.49
CA LEU A 62 -20.85 10.68 20.94
C LEU A 62 -22.25 10.35 20.42
N ARG A 63 -23.24 10.36 21.33
CA ARG A 63 -24.66 10.12 21.02
C ARG A 63 -25.21 11.19 20.06
N GLY A 64 -26.11 10.79 19.14
CA GLY A 64 -26.77 11.70 18.20
C GLY A 64 -26.04 11.93 16.87
N LYS A 65 -24.95 11.20 16.62
CA LYS A 65 -24.21 11.22 15.35
C LYS A 65 -24.73 10.16 14.36
N PRO A 66 -24.45 10.28 13.05
CA PRO A 66 -24.77 9.26 12.06
C PRO A 66 -24.17 7.91 12.46
N ALA A 67 -24.91 6.82 12.24
CA ALA A 67 -24.38 5.49 12.47
C ALA A 67 -23.20 5.23 11.51
N ASN A 68 -22.02 5.01 12.09
CA ASN A 68 -20.75 4.86 11.39
C ASN A 68 -20.06 3.56 11.82
N VAL A 69 -19.21 3.04 10.94
CA VAL A 69 -18.40 1.84 11.16
C VAL A 69 -16.94 2.16 10.81
N VAL A 70 -16.03 1.69 11.67
CA VAL A 70 -14.59 1.69 11.40
C VAL A 70 -14.17 0.25 11.13
N ILE A 71 -13.62 -0.01 9.95
CA ILE A 71 -13.18 -1.34 9.53
C ILE A 71 -11.65 -1.34 9.50
N LYS A 72 -11.02 -2.10 10.38
CA LYS A 72 -9.58 -2.35 10.35
C LYS A 72 -9.31 -3.62 9.54
N LEU A 73 -8.53 -3.48 8.48
CA LEU A 73 -8.02 -4.56 7.66
C LEU A 73 -6.54 -4.78 7.96
N ASP A 74 -6.16 -6.04 8.12
CA ASP A 74 -4.78 -6.50 8.23
C ASP A 74 -4.46 -7.34 6.98
N MET A 75 -3.37 -7.03 6.28
CA MET A 75 -2.96 -7.75 5.07
C MET A 75 -2.02 -8.91 5.45
N GLU A 76 -2.36 -10.13 5.06
CA GLU A 76 -1.55 -11.31 5.36
C GLU A 76 -0.26 -11.31 4.53
N LYS A 77 0.90 -11.27 5.21
CA LYS A 77 2.23 -11.30 4.59
C LYS A 77 2.34 -10.28 3.46
N ALA A 78 2.11 -9.02 3.82
CA ALA A 78 1.73 -8.02 2.83
C ALA A 78 2.80 -7.77 1.76
N TYR A 79 4.08 -7.92 2.11
CA TYR A 79 5.19 -7.83 1.17
C TYR A 79 5.36 -9.11 0.36
N ASP A 80 5.27 -10.29 0.99
CA ASP A 80 5.57 -11.58 0.36
C ASP A 80 4.54 -12.01 -0.70
N ARG A 81 3.29 -11.53 -0.58
CA ARG A 81 2.19 -11.99 -1.42
C ARG A 81 1.98 -11.19 -2.69
N VAL A 82 2.57 -10.00 -2.81
CA VAL A 82 2.34 -9.11 -3.94
C VAL A 82 2.71 -9.78 -5.26
N SER A 83 1.77 -9.81 -6.20
CA SER A 83 2.03 -10.32 -7.55
C SER A 83 2.84 -9.31 -8.37
N TRP A 84 4.05 -9.68 -8.80
CA TRP A 84 4.87 -8.81 -9.66
C TRP A 84 4.17 -8.46 -10.97
N LYS A 85 3.50 -9.43 -11.60
CA LYS A 85 2.73 -9.21 -12.82
C LYS A 85 1.68 -8.12 -12.60
N TYR A 86 1.02 -8.14 -11.44
CA TYR A 86 0.04 -7.14 -11.09
C TYR A 86 0.70 -5.78 -10.85
N SER A 87 1.79 -5.70 -10.08
CA SER A 87 2.51 -4.45 -9.87
C SER A 87 2.94 -3.81 -11.19
N MET A 88 3.39 -4.61 -12.18
CA MET A 88 3.71 -4.07 -13.51
C MET A 88 2.47 -3.51 -14.22
N HIS A 89 1.29 -4.15 -14.05
CA HIS A 89 0.04 -3.61 -14.56
C HIS A 89 -0.33 -2.27 -13.92
N VAL A 90 -0.13 -2.11 -12.61
CA VAL A 90 -0.36 -0.85 -11.90
C VAL A 90 0.56 0.25 -12.42
N LEU A 91 1.86 -0.04 -12.57
CA LEU A 91 2.82 0.93 -13.12
C LEU A 91 2.40 1.39 -14.51
N ARG A 92 1.99 0.47 -15.39
CA ARG A 92 1.44 0.81 -16.72
C ARG A 92 0.23 1.74 -16.62
N LYS A 93 -0.73 1.42 -15.74
CA LYS A 93 -1.94 2.24 -15.53
C LYS A 93 -1.63 3.61 -14.92
N MET A 94 -0.52 3.75 -14.20
CA MET A 94 -0.05 5.03 -13.64
C MET A 94 0.69 5.90 -14.67
N GLY A 95 1.03 5.34 -15.84
CA GLY A 95 1.68 6.03 -16.95
C GLY A 95 3.20 5.88 -16.99
N PHE A 96 3.77 4.92 -16.26
CA PHE A 96 5.21 4.63 -16.37
C PHE A 96 5.55 4.03 -17.73
N ALA A 97 6.68 4.43 -18.31
CA ALA A 97 7.17 3.90 -19.58
C ALA A 97 7.62 2.44 -19.48
N GLU A 98 7.44 1.66 -20.56
CA GLU A 98 7.83 0.25 -20.61
C GLU A 98 9.33 0.04 -20.37
N CYS A 99 10.18 1.00 -20.74
CA CYS A 99 11.62 0.98 -20.44
C CYS A 99 11.87 0.73 -18.93
N PHE A 100 11.16 1.45 -18.07
CA PHE A 100 11.33 1.48 -16.63
C PHE A 100 10.65 0.26 -16.01
N ILE A 101 9.47 -0.08 -16.50
CA ILE A 101 8.74 -1.29 -16.08
C ILE A 101 9.60 -2.53 -16.35
N ASN A 102 10.30 -2.60 -17.48
CA ASN A 102 11.20 -3.70 -17.80
C ASN A 102 12.42 -3.76 -16.87
N ILE A 103 12.99 -2.61 -16.50
CA ILE A 103 14.07 -2.55 -15.49
C ILE A 103 13.57 -3.12 -14.16
N VAL A 104 12.41 -2.65 -13.68
CA VAL A 104 11.81 -3.14 -12.44
C VAL A 104 11.51 -4.64 -12.51
N TRP A 105 10.92 -5.10 -13.62
CA TRP A 105 10.64 -6.53 -13.83
C TRP A 105 11.91 -7.37 -13.72
N ASN A 106 12.99 -6.96 -14.37
CA ASN A 106 14.26 -7.70 -14.35
C ASN A 106 14.88 -7.74 -12.94
N LEU A 107 14.77 -6.64 -12.18
CA LEU A 107 15.24 -6.59 -10.80
C LEU A 107 14.48 -7.54 -9.87
N LEU A 108 13.16 -7.62 -10.05
CA LEU A 108 12.30 -8.50 -9.25
C LEU A 108 12.46 -9.96 -9.65
N ALA A 109 12.29 -10.26 -10.94
CA ALA A 109 12.26 -11.61 -11.49
C ALA A 109 13.59 -12.36 -11.34
N ASN A 110 14.72 -11.64 -11.29
CA ASN A 110 16.02 -12.27 -11.08
C ASN A 110 16.41 -12.39 -9.60
N SER A 111 15.45 -12.71 -8.73
CA SER A 111 15.67 -12.88 -7.29
C SER A 111 15.79 -14.36 -6.91
N TRP A 112 17.02 -14.79 -6.66
CA TRP A 112 17.37 -16.11 -6.14
C TRP A 112 17.64 -16.05 -4.63
N TYR A 113 17.19 -17.08 -3.92
CA TYR A 113 17.38 -17.25 -2.48
C TYR A 113 18.14 -18.54 -2.22
N LEU A 114 19.10 -18.47 -1.30
CA LEU A 114 19.85 -19.61 -0.79
C LEU A 114 19.32 -19.94 0.60
N VAL A 115 19.10 -21.23 0.89
CA VAL A 115 18.67 -21.66 2.23
C VAL A 115 19.91 -21.98 3.05
N LEU A 116 20.01 -21.39 4.25
CA LEU A 116 21.04 -21.74 5.22
C LEU A 116 20.44 -22.68 6.27
N ILE A 117 20.94 -23.91 6.33
CA ILE A 117 20.57 -24.91 7.35
C ILE A 117 21.81 -25.16 8.20
N ASN A 118 21.75 -24.83 9.50
CA ASN A 118 22.87 -24.96 10.44
C ASN A 118 24.17 -24.27 9.97
N GLY A 119 24.05 -23.11 9.32
CA GLY A 119 25.19 -22.36 8.78
C GLY A 119 25.77 -22.89 7.48
N GLN A 120 25.23 -23.99 6.93
CA GLN A 120 25.60 -24.50 5.61
C GLN A 120 24.54 -24.15 4.56
N VAL A 121 25.00 -23.77 3.38
CA VAL A 121 24.13 -23.51 2.23
C VAL A 121 23.56 -24.84 1.74
N SER A 122 22.24 -24.96 1.76
CA SER A 122 21.50 -26.16 1.37
C SER A 122 20.46 -25.81 0.29
N GLY A 123 20.92 -25.77 -0.96
CA GLY A 123 20.07 -25.51 -2.12
C GLY A 123 19.67 -24.05 -2.33
N PHE A 124 18.94 -23.82 -3.42
CA PHE A 124 18.46 -22.51 -3.84
C PHE A 124 17.05 -22.61 -4.42
N PHE A 125 16.30 -21.52 -4.34
CA PHE A 125 15.00 -21.38 -4.98
C PHE A 125 14.83 -19.97 -5.53
N HIS A 126 13.95 -19.84 -6.53
CA HIS A 126 13.59 -18.56 -7.13
C HIS A 126 12.27 -18.08 -6.54
N SER A 127 12.18 -16.79 -6.20
CA SER A 127 10.89 -16.22 -5.82
C SER A 127 10.06 -15.88 -7.05
N THR A 128 8.75 -16.14 -7.00
CA THR A 128 7.81 -15.82 -8.09
C THR A 128 6.94 -14.60 -7.80
N ARG A 129 7.04 -14.05 -6.58
CA ARG A 129 6.20 -12.98 -6.06
C ARG A 129 6.85 -12.32 -4.85
N GLY A 130 6.25 -11.22 -4.42
CA GLY A 130 6.60 -10.53 -3.20
C GLY A 130 7.80 -9.60 -3.33
N PHE A 131 7.82 -8.58 -2.49
CA PHE A 131 8.86 -7.57 -2.46
C PHE A 131 9.85 -7.83 -1.34
N LYS A 132 11.11 -7.47 -1.55
CA LYS A 132 12.13 -7.60 -0.51
C LYS A 132 11.87 -6.52 0.54
N GLN A 133 11.66 -6.93 1.78
CA GLN A 133 11.68 -5.99 2.89
C GLN A 133 13.06 -5.35 2.97
N GLU A 134 13.13 -4.10 3.45
CA GLU A 134 14.40 -3.38 3.58
C GLU A 134 15.09 -3.04 2.24
N ASP A 135 14.36 -3.08 1.12
CA ASP A 135 14.81 -2.52 -0.14
C ASP A 135 14.03 -1.22 -0.46
N PRO A 136 14.71 -0.07 -0.63
CA PRO A 136 14.07 1.20 -0.98
C PRO A 136 13.14 1.12 -2.19
N LEU A 137 13.56 0.38 -3.23
CA LEU A 137 12.78 0.23 -4.45
C LEU A 137 11.52 -0.59 -4.18
N SER A 138 11.70 -1.72 -3.49
CA SER A 138 10.60 -2.59 -3.04
C SER A 138 9.55 -1.83 -2.20
N LEU A 139 9.97 -0.96 -1.27
CA LEU A 139 9.05 -0.12 -0.49
C LEU A 139 8.23 0.82 -1.39
N THR A 140 8.89 1.49 -2.34
CA THR A 140 8.23 2.42 -3.26
C THR A 140 7.24 1.68 -4.16
N LEU A 141 7.64 0.53 -4.70
CA LEU A 141 6.78 -0.32 -5.52
C LEU A 141 5.58 -0.85 -4.74
N PHE A 142 5.77 -1.21 -3.46
CA PHE A 142 4.69 -1.61 -2.58
C PHE A 142 3.66 -0.50 -2.41
N ILE A 143 4.11 0.73 -2.11
CA ILE A 143 3.21 1.90 -1.95
C ILE A 143 2.41 2.15 -3.23
N LEU A 144 3.08 2.17 -4.39
CA LEU A 144 2.40 2.37 -5.69
C LEU A 144 1.38 1.28 -5.97
N SER A 145 1.72 0.03 -5.62
CA SER A 145 0.87 -1.13 -5.82
C SER A 145 -0.34 -1.13 -4.86
N ALA A 146 -0.15 -0.69 -3.61
CA ALA A 146 -1.20 -0.61 -2.58
C ALA A 146 -2.23 0.50 -2.84
N GLU A 147 -1.88 1.55 -3.60
CA GLU A 147 -2.75 2.68 -3.98
C GLU A 147 -4.06 2.25 -4.68
N VAL A 148 -4.13 1.04 -5.22
CA VAL A 148 -5.32 0.49 -5.90
C VAL A 148 -6.53 0.40 -4.97
N LEU A 149 -6.35 -0.04 -3.71
CA LEU A 149 -7.45 -0.18 -2.76
C LEU A 149 -8.08 1.18 -2.41
N PRO A 150 -7.30 2.20 -2.00
CA PRO A 150 -7.75 3.60 -1.88
C PRO A 150 -8.56 4.09 -3.08
N ARG A 151 -8.06 3.87 -4.31
CA ARG A 151 -8.74 4.31 -5.53
C ARG A 151 -10.05 3.57 -5.76
N SER A 152 -10.10 2.28 -5.45
CA SER A 152 -11.31 1.47 -5.55
C SER A 152 -12.38 1.92 -4.56
N LEU A 153 -11.97 2.30 -3.33
CA LEU A 153 -12.85 2.89 -2.33
C LEU A 153 -13.33 4.29 -2.73
N ASN A 154 -12.44 5.15 -3.26
CA ASN A 154 -12.81 6.47 -3.78
C ASN A 154 -13.87 6.38 -4.89
N LYS A 155 -13.77 5.37 -5.75
CA LYS A 155 -14.73 5.16 -6.84
C LYS A 155 -16.16 4.89 -6.34
N LEU A 156 -16.34 4.38 -5.13
CA LEU A 156 -17.67 4.18 -4.55
C LEU A 156 -18.45 5.49 -4.40
N PHE A 157 -17.76 6.63 -4.23
CA PHE A 157 -18.39 7.95 -4.15
C PHE A 157 -18.97 8.45 -5.48
N GLU A 158 -18.69 7.77 -6.61
CA GLU A 158 -19.36 8.04 -7.88
C GLU A 158 -20.82 7.55 -7.87
N ASP A 159 -21.15 6.58 -7.02
CA ASP A 159 -22.53 6.11 -6.81
C ASP A 159 -23.27 7.05 -5.87
N LYS A 160 -24.33 7.69 -6.38
CA LYS A 160 -25.19 8.61 -5.61
C LYS A 160 -25.87 7.97 -4.41
N ARG A 161 -26.01 6.64 -4.38
CA ARG A 161 -26.59 5.90 -3.25
C ARG A 161 -25.57 5.59 -2.16
N PHE A 162 -24.28 5.65 -2.49
CA PHE A 162 -23.20 5.39 -1.55
C PHE A 162 -23.12 6.52 -0.52
N LYS A 163 -23.22 6.14 0.75
CA LYS A 163 -23.05 7.04 1.89
C LYS A 163 -21.67 6.81 2.50
N GLY A 164 -20.81 7.81 2.37
CA GLY A 164 -19.52 7.84 3.07
C GLY A 164 -19.68 7.96 4.58
N PHE A 165 -18.54 7.98 5.27
CA PHE A 165 -18.48 8.20 6.71
C PHE A 165 -19.12 9.55 7.09
N GLY A 166 -20.03 9.55 8.06
CA GLY A 166 -20.74 10.74 8.50
C GLY A 166 -19.86 11.62 9.39
N MET A 167 -19.36 12.74 8.85
CA MET A 167 -18.61 13.78 9.57
C MET A 167 -19.43 15.08 9.72
N PRO A 168 -19.04 15.98 10.65
CA PRO A 168 -19.57 17.34 10.67
C PRO A 168 -19.43 18.05 9.30
N LYS A 169 -20.36 18.96 8.98
CA LYS A 169 -20.50 19.60 7.65
C LYS A 169 -19.27 20.37 7.14
N TRP A 170 -18.27 20.62 7.99
CA TRP A 170 -17.09 21.44 7.69
C TRP A 170 -15.80 20.60 7.57
N THR A 171 -15.90 19.28 7.51
CA THR A 171 -14.75 18.38 7.48
C THR A 171 -14.59 17.72 6.12
N TYR A 172 -13.32 17.47 5.74
CA TYR A 172 -13.01 16.70 4.53
C TYR A 172 -13.55 15.27 4.63
N LEU A 173 -14.00 14.73 3.50
CA LEU A 173 -14.46 13.35 3.38
C LEU A 173 -13.28 12.40 3.64
N LEU A 174 -13.17 11.89 4.87
CA LEU A 174 -12.24 10.82 5.20
C LEU A 174 -12.90 9.46 4.95
N ASN A 175 -12.25 8.61 4.17
CA ASN A 175 -12.75 7.28 3.84
C ASN A 175 -11.78 6.15 4.19
N HIS A 176 -10.47 6.42 4.27
CA HIS A 176 -9.48 5.43 4.70
C HIS A 176 -8.20 6.08 5.24
N LEU A 177 -7.45 5.29 6.01
CA LEU A 177 -6.07 5.53 6.40
C LEU A 177 -5.30 4.24 6.18
N ALA A 178 -4.19 4.30 5.45
CA ALA A 178 -3.35 3.13 5.18
C ALA A 178 -1.96 3.35 5.80
N TYR A 179 -1.48 2.32 6.51
CA TYR A 179 -0.14 2.27 7.07
C TYR A 179 0.44 0.87 6.91
N ALA A 180 1.42 0.74 6.00
CA ALA A 180 2.03 -0.53 5.63
C ALA A 180 0.97 -1.63 5.40
N ASP A 181 0.88 -2.59 6.32
CA ASP A 181 0.02 -3.78 6.21
C ASP A 181 -1.38 -3.56 6.79
N ASN A 182 -1.62 -2.41 7.45
CA ASN A 182 -2.89 -2.06 8.06
C ASN A 182 -3.62 -1.03 7.21
N THR A 183 -4.90 -1.26 6.94
CA THR A 183 -5.79 -0.25 6.35
C THR A 183 -7.01 -0.08 7.24
N ILE A 184 -7.27 1.14 7.67
CA ILE A 184 -8.49 1.53 8.38
C ILE A 184 -9.43 2.17 7.36
N ILE A 185 -10.65 1.68 7.24
CA ILE A 185 -11.70 2.22 6.40
C ILE A 185 -12.75 2.86 7.29
N PHE A 186 -13.14 4.08 6.94
CA PHE A 186 -14.20 4.83 7.59
C PHE A 186 -15.44 4.78 6.70
N ALA A 187 -16.53 4.23 7.22
CA ALA A 187 -17.76 3.99 6.46
C ALA A 187 -19.01 4.40 7.24
N SER A 188 -20.10 4.72 6.54
CA SER A 188 -21.41 4.73 7.18
C SER A 188 -21.83 3.30 7.54
N ALA A 189 -22.70 3.17 8.54
CA ALA A 189 -23.37 1.91 8.86
C ALA A 189 -24.57 1.61 7.94
N ASP A 190 -24.70 2.34 6.82
CA ASP A 190 -25.75 2.10 5.84
C ASP A 190 -25.52 0.73 5.16
N PRO A 191 -26.51 -0.18 5.16
CA PRO A 191 -26.33 -1.53 4.64
C PRO A 191 -25.85 -1.59 3.19
N TYR A 192 -26.36 -0.69 2.33
CA TYR A 192 -25.96 -0.64 0.92
C TYR A 192 -24.50 -0.21 0.77
N SER A 193 -24.08 0.83 1.52
CA SER A 193 -22.68 1.29 1.51
C SER A 193 -21.72 0.21 2.01
N LEU A 194 -22.08 -0.50 3.08
CA LEU A 194 -21.26 -1.58 3.63
C LEU A 194 -21.12 -2.74 2.64
N GLU A 195 -22.22 -3.13 1.98
CA GLU A 195 -22.20 -4.15 0.95
C GLU A 195 -21.23 -3.77 -0.18
N LYS A 196 -21.27 -2.52 -0.65
CA LYS A 196 -20.33 -2.04 -1.69
C LYS A 196 -18.87 -2.07 -1.27
N ILE A 197 -18.57 -1.73 -0.02
CA ILE A 197 -17.20 -1.85 0.50
C ILE A 197 -16.77 -3.33 0.53
N ILE A 198 -17.63 -4.21 1.02
CA ILE A 198 -17.36 -5.65 1.08
C ILE A 198 -17.17 -6.24 -0.32
N GLU A 199 -17.91 -5.78 -1.33
CA GLU A 199 -17.71 -6.20 -2.73
C GLU A 199 -16.35 -5.79 -3.31
N VAL A 200 -15.74 -4.70 -2.83
CA VAL A 200 -14.44 -4.21 -3.31
C VAL A 200 -13.31 -5.11 -2.80
N LEU A 201 -13.40 -5.64 -1.58
CA LEU A 201 -12.30 -6.36 -0.95
C LEU A 201 -11.90 -7.65 -1.68
N PRO A 202 -12.80 -8.59 -2.05
CA PRO A 202 -12.43 -9.78 -2.82
C PRO A 202 -11.91 -9.45 -4.21
N LYS A 203 -12.44 -8.39 -4.85
CA LYS A 203 -11.94 -7.93 -6.15
C LYS A 203 -10.50 -7.45 -6.02
N TYR A 204 -10.19 -6.73 -4.94
CA TYR A 204 -8.83 -6.32 -4.62
C TYR A 204 -7.93 -7.54 -4.36
N GLU A 205 -8.33 -8.49 -3.49
CA GLU A 205 -7.56 -9.70 -3.20
C GLU A 205 -7.23 -10.52 -4.46
N HIS A 206 -8.25 -10.81 -5.27
CA HIS A 206 -8.11 -11.59 -6.50
C HIS A 206 -7.20 -10.91 -7.53
N THR A 207 -7.32 -9.60 -7.68
CA THR A 207 -6.55 -8.88 -8.69
C THR A 207 -5.11 -8.62 -8.23
N PHE A 208 -4.91 -8.29 -6.94
CA PHE A 208 -3.61 -7.93 -6.36
C PHE A 208 -2.73 -9.15 -6.04
N GLY A 209 -3.36 -10.30 -5.76
CA GLY A 209 -2.69 -11.48 -5.21
C GLY A 209 -2.43 -11.41 -3.71
N GLN A 210 -2.96 -10.37 -3.06
CA GLN A 210 -2.92 -10.16 -1.62
C GLN A 210 -4.11 -10.83 -0.95
N MET A 211 -3.97 -11.11 0.33
CA MET A 211 -5.10 -11.58 1.12
C MET A 211 -5.24 -10.75 2.38
N ILE A 212 -6.49 -10.54 2.76
CA ILE A 212 -6.87 -9.91 4.01
C ILE A 212 -6.91 -10.99 5.08
N ASN A 213 -6.15 -10.77 6.15
CA ASN A 213 -6.18 -11.59 7.33
C ASN A 213 -7.46 -11.33 8.12
N LYS A 214 -8.49 -12.13 7.87
CA LYS A 214 -9.79 -12.00 8.54
C LYS A 214 -9.71 -12.18 10.06
N ALA A 215 -8.77 -12.98 10.56
CA ALA A 215 -8.60 -13.21 12.00
C ALA A 215 -7.98 -12.01 12.73
N LYS A 216 -7.20 -11.18 12.00
CA LYS A 216 -6.58 -9.96 12.54
C LYS A 216 -7.31 -8.68 12.11
N SER A 217 -8.27 -8.80 11.20
CA SER A 217 -9.18 -7.73 10.82
C SER A 217 -10.33 -7.64 11.80
N SER A 218 -10.81 -6.42 12.03
CA SER A 218 -11.86 -6.16 13.01
C SER A 218 -12.70 -4.98 12.56
N PHE A 219 -13.99 -4.99 12.89
CA PHE A 219 -14.86 -3.83 12.71
C PHE A 219 -15.32 -3.32 14.07
N ILE A 220 -15.42 -2.00 14.19
CA ILE A 220 -15.99 -1.31 15.34
C ILE A 220 -17.26 -0.64 14.85
N CYS A 221 -18.40 -1.17 15.31
CA CYS A 221 -19.72 -0.56 15.14
C CYS A 221 -20.12 0.09 16.46
N MET A 222 -20.84 1.21 16.40
CA MET A 222 -21.68 1.61 17.52
C MET A 222 -23.14 1.60 17.09
N LEU A 223 -23.92 0.80 17.82
CA LEU A 223 -25.37 0.86 17.83
C LEU A 223 -25.79 2.05 18.70
N MET A 224 -26.87 2.70 18.28
CA MET A 224 -27.52 3.82 18.96
C MET A 224 -27.88 3.52 20.41
#